data_AF-A0A4Y2EBJ7-F1
#
_entry.id   AF-A0A4Y2EBJ7-F1
#
_cell.length_a   1.000
_cell.length_b   1.000
_cell.length_c   1.000
_cell.angle_alpha   90.00
_cell.angle_beta   90.00
_cell.angle_gamma   90.00
#
_symmetry.space_group_name_H-M   'P 1'
#
loop_
_entity.id
_entity.type
_entity.pdbx_description
1 polymer ?
#
loop_
_entity_poly.entity_id
_entity_poly.type
_entity_poly.pdbx_seq_one_letter_code
_entity_poly.pdbx_strand_id
1 'polypeptide(L)'
;MRTEPAQCDGHHCLLPSKSSAIKDLIFSNPTSYLSDLRDAISRYMSAPESPHDCLVINQTLQSLTIECQPGYNGSLPQIFHMEIYNSIVEHMADNLTRLDKPRFHVTDLSPGTSYVLVIYASNIKGRSNSVALVASTLSTAERRTAQDDKLLFNPLIGVLIGVVSLFVIIGIVIVVIVFKSHISKGDTRKGI
;
A
#
# COMPACT_ATOMS: atom_id res chain seq x y z
N MET A 1 -0.59 -58.05 -9.56
CA MET A 1 0.53 -58.82 -10.15
C MET A 1 -0.07 -60.00 -10.90
N ARG A 2 -0.12 -59.91 -12.23
CA ARG A 2 -0.63 -60.98 -13.10
C ARG A 2 0.61 -61.75 -13.56
N THR A 3 0.84 -62.93 -13.01
CA THR A 3 1.90 -63.84 -13.45
C THR A 3 1.47 -64.49 -14.76
N GLU A 4 2.19 -64.21 -15.85
CA GLU A 4 2.07 -64.97 -17.09
C GLU A 4 2.52 -66.43 -16.87
N PRO A 5 1.83 -67.42 -17.48
CA PRO A 5 2.24 -68.81 -17.40
C PRO A 5 3.51 -69.05 -18.24
N ALA A 6 4.40 -69.92 -17.75
CA ALA A 6 5.63 -70.29 -18.43
C ALA A 6 5.35 -71.05 -19.74
N GLN A 7 6.00 -70.65 -20.83
CA GLN A 7 5.98 -71.35 -22.11
C GLN A 7 7.04 -72.47 -22.08
N CYS A 8 6.62 -73.73 -22.19
CA CYS A 8 7.52 -74.88 -22.33
C CYS A 8 7.27 -75.58 -23.68
N ASP A 9 8.33 -76.03 -24.34
CA ASP A 9 8.25 -76.81 -25.58
C ASP A 9 8.90 -78.20 -25.37
N GLY A 10 8.09 -79.25 -25.53
CA GLY A 10 8.47 -80.67 -25.45
C GLY A 10 9.09 -81.12 -24.12
N HIS A 11 10.39 -80.88 -23.93
CA HIS A 11 11.19 -81.40 -22.81
C HIS A 11 12.21 -80.39 -22.24
N HIS A 12 12.15 -79.12 -22.64
CA HIS A 12 12.97 -78.05 -22.06
C HIS A 12 12.08 -76.90 -21.60
N CYS A 13 11.98 -76.73 -20.27
CA CYS A 13 11.47 -75.51 -19.68
C CYS A 13 12.67 -74.59 -19.39
N LEU A 14 12.81 -73.50 -20.13
CA LEU A 14 13.72 -72.42 -19.77
C LEU A 14 13.11 -71.71 -18.55
N LEU A 15 13.71 -71.90 -17.37
CA LEU A 15 13.39 -71.08 -16.21
C LEU A 15 13.68 -69.62 -16.57
N PRO A 16 12.76 -68.67 -16.31
CA PRO A 16 13.10 -67.26 -16.41
C PRO A 16 14.28 -67.02 -15.47
N SER A 17 15.40 -66.59 -16.05
CA SER A 17 16.58 -66.14 -15.32
C SER A 17 16.08 -65.20 -14.22
N LYS A 18 16.14 -65.64 -12.96
CA LYS A 18 15.93 -64.75 -11.82
C LYS A 18 16.94 -63.64 -12.01
N SER A 19 16.47 -62.46 -12.44
CA SER A 19 17.28 -61.26 -12.46
C SER A 19 17.84 -61.13 -11.06
N SER A 20 19.14 -61.40 -10.94
CA SER A 20 19.83 -61.27 -9.68
C SER A 20 19.90 -59.78 -9.43
N ALA A 21 19.15 -59.28 -8.45
CA ALA A 21 19.23 -57.89 -8.00
C ALA A 21 20.68 -57.43 -7.72
N ILE A 22 21.59 -58.39 -7.52
CA ILE A 22 23.04 -58.18 -7.37
C ILE A 22 23.71 -57.78 -8.70
N LYS A 23 23.26 -58.30 -9.85
CA LYS A 23 23.76 -57.84 -11.16
C LYS A 23 23.32 -56.40 -11.43
N ASP A 24 22.10 -56.03 -11.04
CA ASP A 24 21.60 -54.65 -11.19
C ASP A 24 22.38 -53.65 -10.31
N LEU A 25 22.85 -54.08 -9.13
CA LEU A 25 23.72 -53.27 -8.25
C LEU A 25 25.16 -53.11 -8.77
N ILE A 26 25.67 -54.08 -9.54
CA ILE A 26 27.03 -54.01 -10.10
C ILE A 26 27.06 -53.19 -11.41
N PHE A 27 25.92 -53.10 -12.11
CA PHE A 27 25.75 -52.33 -13.36
C PHE A 27 25.21 -50.91 -13.17
N SER A 28 24.94 -50.45 -11.94
CA SER A 28 24.53 -49.07 -11.71
C SER A 28 25.68 -48.12 -12.05
N ASN A 29 25.53 -47.38 -13.15
CA ASN A 29 26.47 -46.35 -13.57
C ASN A 29 26.64 -45.33 -12.43
N PRO A 30 27.86 -44.99 -11.97
CA PRO A 30 28.07 -44.02 -10.88
C PRO A 30 27.36 -42.67 -11.11
N THR A 31 27.13 -42.30 -12.37
CA THR A 31 26.39 -41.09 -12.75
C THR A 31 24.87 -41.19 -12.52
N SER A 32 24.29 -42.39 -12.49
CA SER A 32 22.84 -42.60 -12.27
C SER A 32 22.44 -42.28 -10.82
N TYR A 33 23.28 -42.64 -9.85
CA TYR A 33 23.01 -42.33 -8.45
C TYR A 33 23.00 -40.80 -8.18
N LEU A 34 23.91 -40.07 -8.83
CA LEU A 34 23.96 -38.61 -8.73
C LEU A 34 22.80 -37.93 -9.45
N SER A 35 22.31 -38.48 -10.57
CA SER A 35 21.09 -37.97 -11.21
C SER A 35 19.86 -38.26 -10.35
N ASP A 36 19.75 -39.44 -9.76
CA ASP A 36 18.63 -39.81 -8.88
C ASP A 36 18.59 -38.90 -7.64
N LEU A 37 19.76 -38.59 -7.07
CA LEU A 37 19.88 -37.66 -5.94
C LEU A 37 19.52 -36.22 -6.34
N ARG A 38 19.95 -35.75 -7.52
CA ARG A 38 19.55 -34.44 -8.05
C ARG A 38 18.04 -34.36 -8.26
N ASP A 39 17.43 -35.41 -8.79
CA ASP A 39 15.98 -35.47 -9.02
C ASP A 39 15.19 -35.56 -7.70
N ALA A 40 15.74 -36.23 -6.68
CA ALA A 40 15.17 -36.22 -5.34
C ALA A 40 15.26 -34.84 -4.68
N ILE A 41 16.40 -34.16 -4.77
CA ILE A 41 16.60 -32.80 -4.22
C ILE A 41 15.73 -31.78 -4.96
N SER A 42 15.60 -31.91 -6.28
CA SER A 42 14.77 -31.01 -7.11
C SER A 42 13.30 -31.06 -6.70
N ARG A 43 12.81 -32.20 -6.20
CA ARG A 43 11.44 -32.36 -5.68
C ARG A 43 11.20 -31.68 -4.34
N TYR A 44 12.26 -31.31 -3.60
CA TYR A 44 12.16 -30.61 -2.33
C TYR A 44 12.21 -29.08 -2.46
N MET A 45 12.53 -28.59 -3.67
CA MET A 45 12.59 -27.17 -4.00
C MET A 45 11.34 -26.76 -4.77
N SER A 46 10.69 -25.69 -4.36
CA SER A 46 9.48 -25.19 -5.02
C SER A 46 9.58 -23.71 -5.35
N ALA A 47 8.66 -23.23 -6.19
CA ALA A 47 8.42 -21.81 -6.31
C ALA A 47 7.98 -21.24 -4.95
N PRO A 48 8.21 -19.94 -4.69
CA PRO A 48 7.83 -19.34 -3.42
C PRO A 48 6.31 -19.19 -3.34
N GLU A 49 5.81 -19.03 -2.12
CA GLU A 49 4.44 -18.61 -1.87
C GLU A 49 4.30 -17.08 -2.04
N SER A 50 3.08 -16.61 -2.24
CA SER A 50 2.80 -15.18 -2.30
C SER A 50 3.14 -14.51 -0.95
N PRO A 51 3.72 -13.29 -0.96
CA PRO A 51 3.73 -12.44 0.22
C PRO A 51 2.30 -12.24 0.75
N HIS A 52 2.14 -12.02 2.05
CA HIS A 52 0.83 -11.83 2.69
C HIS A 52 0.89 -10.68 3.69
N ASP A 53 -0.27 -10.28 4.24
CA ASP A 53 -0.40 -9.20 5.21
C ASP A 53 0.30 -7.89 4.79
N CYS A 54 0.11 -7.51 3.52
CA CYS A 54 0.66 -6.30 2.95
C CYS A 54 -0.06 -5.04 3.48
N LEU A 55 0.71 -4.10 4.02
CA LEU A 55 0.20 -2.87 4.62
C LEU A 55 0.92 -1.63 4.06
N VAL A 56 0.18 -0.52 3.96
CA VAL A 56 0.75 0.80 3.71
C VAL A 56 1.22 1.38 5.04
N ILE A 57 2.53 1.39 5.26
CA ILE A 57 3.14 1.87 6.52
C ILE A 57 3.39 3.38 6.53
N ASN A 58 3.50 4.01 5.35
CA ASN A 58 3.60 5.47 5.23
C ASN A 58 3.02 5.92 3.89
N GLN A 59 2.40 7.09 3.89
CA GLN A 59 1.73 7.70 2.75
C GLN A 59 1.96 9.22 2.78
N THR A 60 2.45 9.77 1.67
CA THR A 60 2.64 11.21 1.50
C THR A 60 1.92 11.70 0.24
N LEU A 61 2.10 12.98 -0.11
CA LEU A 61 1.61 13.55 -1.36
C LEU A 61 2.21 12.86 -2.60
N GLN A 62 3.43 12.31 -2.50
CA GLN A 62 4.17 11.81 -3.67
C GLN A 62 4.87 10.46 -3.44
N SER A 63 4.65 9.83 -2.28
CA SER A 63 5.30 8.56 -1.96
C SER A 63 4.42 7.63 -1.15
N LEU A 64 4.67 6.34 -1.31
CA LEU A 64 4.05 5.25 -0.57
C LEU A 64 5.13 4.32 -0.05
N THR A 65 4.94 3.81 1.17
CA THR A 65 5.79 2.77 1.73
C THR A 65 4.94 1.57 2.09
N ILE A 66 5.27 0.42 1.51
CA ILE A 66 4.54 -0.84 1.64
C ILE A 66 5.43 -1.86 2.35
N GLU A 67 4.87 -2.60 3.28
CA GLU A 67 5.53 -3.70 3.97
C GLU A 67 4.60 -4.92 4.01
N CYS A 68 5.10 -6.08 3.61
CA CYS A 68 4.38 -7.36 3.67
C CYS A 68 5.14 -8.36 4.55
N GLN A 69 4.51 -9.48 4.86
CA GLN A 69 5.16 -10.67 5.38
C GLN A 69 5.59 -11.61 4.23
N PRO A 70 6.81 -12.19 4.29
CA PRO A 70 7.26 -13.13 3.26
C PRO A 70 6.51 -14.46 3.36
N GLY A 71 6.11 -15.02 2.21
CA GLY A 71 5.61 -16.40 2.14
C GLY A 71 6.73 -17.44 2.24
N TYR A 72 6.37 -18.73 2.28
CA TYR A 72 7.34 -19.82 2.26
C TYR A 72 8.20 -19.76 0.98
N ASN A 73 9.52 -19.84 1.13
CA ASN A 73 10.48 -19.57 0.05
C ASN A 73 10.76 -20.78 -0.86
N GLY A 74 10.15 -21.93 -0.59
CA GLY A 74 10.37 -23.16 -1.36
C GLY A 74 11.76 -23.75 -1.19
N SER A 75 12.37 -23.58 -0.01
CA SER A 75 13.74 -24.01 0.32
C SER A 75 14.84 -23.35 -0.52
N LEU A 76 14.55 -22.17 -1.09
CA LEU A 76 15.49 -21.40 -1.92
C LEU A 76 15.43 -19.93 -1.54
N PRO A 77 16.51 -19.15 -1.75
CA PRO A 77 16.44 -17.70 -1.62
C PRO A 77 15.37 -17.13 -2.54
N GLN A 78 14.52 -16.26 -2.01
CA GLN A 78 13.47 -15.60 -2.77
C GLN A 78 13.74 -14.10 -2.88
N ILE A 79 13.34 -13.53 -4.00
CA ILE A 79 13.40 -12.10 -4.32
C ILE A 79 11.97 -11.59 -4.40
N PHE A 80 11.74 -10.38 -3.94
CA PHE A 80 10.41 -9.75 -3.93
C PHE A 80 10.35 -8.64 -4.97
N HIS A 81 9.19 -8.56 -5.62
CA HIS A 81 8.93 -7.60 -6.68
C HIS A 81 7.62 -6.87 -6.39
N MET A 82 7.56 -5.62 -6.84
CA MET A 82 6.38 -4.79 -6.79
C MET A 82 6.27 -4.03 -8.11
N GLU A 83 5.15 -4.22 -8.79
CA GLU A 83 4.78 -3.49 -10.00
C GLU A 83 3.73 -2.44 -9.63
N ILE A 84 3.88 -1.22 -10.12
CA ILE A 84 3.01 -0.08 -9.81
C ILE A 84 2.22 0.28 -11.06
N TYR A 85 0.90 0.31 -10.96
CA TYR A 85 0.00 0.70 -12.04
C TYR A 85 -0.80 1.92 -11.62
N ASN A 86 -0.81 2.95 -12.47
CA ASN A 86 -1.71 4.07 -12.27
C ASN A 86 -3.12 3.65 -12.67
N SER A 87 -4.08 3.73 -11.74
CA SER A 87 -5.47 3.32 -11.97
C SER A 87 -6.16 4.08 -13.13
N ILE A 88 -5.63 5.24 -13.50
CA ILE A 88 -6.19 6.11 -14.55
C ILE A 88 -5.58 5.79 -15.93
N VAL A 89 -4.31 5.38 -15.98
CA VAL A 89 -3.54 5.32 -17.24
C VAL A 89 -3.40 3.89 -17.77
N GLU A 90 -3.88 2.86 -17.05
CA GLU A 90 -3.80 1.42 -17.39
C GLU A 90 -2.40 0.88 -17.78
N HIS A 91 -1.37 1.72 -17.70
CA HIS A 91 0.01 1.39 -18.00
C HIS A 91 0.83 1.29 -16.71
N MET A 92 1.83 0.39 -16.75
CA MET A 92 2.79 0.19 -15.68
C MET A 92 3.60 1.46 -15.49
N ALA A 93 3.50 2.06 -14.30
CA ALA A 93 4.21 3.26 -13.93
C ALA A 93 5.68 2.96 -13.56
N ASP A 94 5.91 1.91 -12.76
CA ASP A 94 7.25 1.57 -12.27
C ASP A 94 7.35 0.12 -11.75
N ASN A 95 8.57 -0.39 -11.54
CA ASN A 95 8.84 -1.61 -10.77
C ASN A 95 9.93 -1.43 -9.71
N LEU A 96 9.78 -2.16 -8.61
CA LEU A 96 10.77 -2.24 -7.55
C LEU A 96 11.09 -3.70 -7.24
N THR A 97 12.36 -3.97 -6.96
CA THR A 97 12.85 -5.30 -6.55
C THR A 97 13.59 -5.22 -5.21
N ARG A 98 13.43 -6.24 -4.36
CA ARG A 98 14.07 -6.37 -3.04
C ARG A 98 14.57 -7.80 -2.83
N LEU A 99 15.81 -7.94 -2.36
CA LEU A 99 16.48 -9.25 -2.27
C LEU A 99 16.25 -10.00 -0.96
N ASP A 100 15.82 -9.31 0.11
CA ASP A 100 15.78 -9.88 1.47
C ASP A 100 14.37 -9.81 2.09
N LYS A 101 13.71 -8.65 2.03
CA LYS A 101 12.38 -8.44 2.63
C LYS A 101 11.43 -7.72 1.67
N PRO A 102 10.13 -8.03 1.68
CA PRO A 102 9.12 -7.35 0.86
C PRO A 102 8.74 -6.00 1.46
N ARG A 103 9.71 -5.07 1.50
CA ARG A 103 9.52 -3.68 1.93
C ARG A 103 9.91 -2.72 0.81
N PHE A 104 8.92 -1.98 0.33
CA PHE A 104 9.03 -1.14 -0.84
C PHE A 104 8.77 0.32 -0.47
N HIS A 105 9.58 1.22 -1.02
CA HIS A 105 9.37 2.66 -0.93
C HIS A 105 9.29 3.18 -2.36
N VAL A 106 8.11 3.68 -2.72
CA VAL A 106 7.79 4.21 -4.03
C VAL A 106 7.75 5.72 -3.93
N THR A 107 8.42 6.41 -4.86
CA THR A 107 8.48 7.87 -4.93
C THR A 107 7.88 8.36 -6.25
N ASP A 108 7.90 9.68 -6.47
CA ASP A 108 7.52 10.32 -7.74
C ASP A 108 6.08 10.04 -8.19
N LEU A 109 5.20 9.78 -7.21
CA LEU A 109 3.78 9.57 -7.44
C LEU A 109 3.04 10.91 -7.56
N SER A 110 2.04 10.97 -8.42
CA SER A 110 1.12 12.12 -8.50
C SER A 110 0.27 12.24 -7.22
N PRO A 111 0.08 13.44 -6.65
CA PRO A 111 -0.82 13.67 -5.51
C PRO A 111 -2.28 13.30 -5.78
N GLY A 112 -2.99 12.87 -4.74
CA GLY A 112 -4.41 12.51 -4.80
C GLY A 112 -4.76 11.39 -5.77
N THR A 113 -3.76 10.59 -6.18
CA THR A 113 -3.91 9.58 -7.25
C THR A 113 -3.94 8.18 -6.66
N SER A 114 -4.79 7.32 -7.20
CA SER A 114 -4.92 5.91 -6.79
C SER A 114 -4.05 5.00 -7.66
N TYR A 115 -3.36 4.06 -7.01
CA TYR A 115 -2.45 3.11 -7.64
C TYR A 115 -2.82 1.67 -7.28
N VAL A 116 -2.68 0.78 -8.25
CA VAL A 116 -2.76 -0.67 -8.05
C VAL A 116 -1.34 -1.21 -7.95
N LEU A 117 -1.03 -1.85 -6.83
CA LEU A 117 0.28 -2.35 -6.49
C LEU A 117 0.25 -3.88 -6.56
N VAL A 118 1.00 -4.47 -7.48
CA VAL A 118 1.04 -5.92 -7.69
C VAL A 118 2.34 -6.45 -7.12
N ILE A 119 2.26 -7.27 -6.08
CA ILE A 119 3.41 -7.73 -5.28
C ILE A 119 3.53 -9.25 -5.42
N TYR A 120 4.74 -9.74 -5.61
CA TYR A 120 5.02 -11.18 -5.72
C TYR A 120 6.45 -11.52 -5.33
N ALA A 121 6.71 -12.82 -5.15
CA ALA A 121 8.03 -13.36 -4.89
C ALA A 121 8.50 -14.23 -6.08
N SER A 122 9.80 -14.35 -6.26
CA SER A 122 10.39 -15.25 -7.25
C SER A 122 11.66 -15.92 -6.74
N ASN A 123 11.94 -17.11 -7.24
CA ASN A 123 13.21 -17.81 -7.05
C ASN A 123 13.56 -18.57 -8.35
N ILE A 124 14.64 -19.34 -8.35
CA ILE A 124 15.06 -20.12 -9.54
C ILE A 124 14.06 -21.19 -10.00
N LYS A 125 13.08 -21.55 -9.17
CA LYS A 125 12.02 -22.52 -9.50
C LYS A 125 10.78 -21.84 -10.08
N GLY A 126 10.57 -20.55 -9.85
CA GLY A 126 9.48 -19.81 -10.46
C GLY A 126 9.03 -18.58 -9.68
N ARG A 127 7.89 -18.04 -10.12
CA ARG A 127 7.20 -16.90 -9.54
C ARG A 127 6.01 -17.38 -8.70
N SER A 128 5.76 -16.71 -7.58
CA SER A 128 4.57 -16.96 -6.77
C SER A 128 3.31 -16.31 -7.36
N ASN A 129 2.15 -16.63 -6.80
CA ASN A 129 0.95 -15.85 -7.08
C ASN A 129 1.14 -14.39 -6.64
N SER A 130 0.43 -13.47 -7.28
CA SER A 130 0.51 -12.05 -6.97
C SER A 130 -0.56 -11.62 -5.98
N VAL A 131 -0.20 -10.68 -5.12
CA VAL A 131 -1.13 -9.94 -4.26
C VAL A 131 -1.31 -8.55 -4.83
N ALA A 132 -2.55 -8.13 -4.99
CA ALA A 132 -2.90 -6.78 -5.41
C ALA A 132 -3.31 -5.94 -4.20
N LEU A 133 -2.69 -4.78 -4.02
CA LEU A 133 -3.02 -3.79 -3.01
C LEU A 133 -3.37 -2.48 -3.69
N VAL A 134 -4.49 -1.86 -3.30
CA VAL A 134 -4.86 -0.52 -3.79
C VAL A 134 -4.48 0.50 -2.74
N ALA A 135 -3.70 1.51 -3.14
CA ALA A 135 -3.27 2.59 -2.27
C ALA A 135 -3.31 3.92 -3.02
N SER A 136 -3.59 5.00 -2.32
CA SER A 136 -3.65 6.34 -2.92
C SER A 136 -2.63 7.25 -2.28
N THR A 137 -2.12 8.25 -2.98
CA THR A 137 -1.34 9.33 -2.36
C THR A 137 -2.26 10.33 -1.67
N LEU A 138 -1.71 11.13 -0.75
CA LEU A 138 -2.46 12.23 -0.15
C LEU A 138 -2.83 13.25 -1.24
N SER A 139 -4.01 13.85 -1.15
CA SER A 139 -4.36 15.00 -1.97
C SER A 139 -3.69 16.25 -1.40
N THR A 140 -3.24 17.17 -2.27
CA THR A 140 -2.92 18.53 -1.84
C THR A 140 -4.15 19.06 -1.16
N ALA A 141 -4.08 19.29 0.16
CA ALA A 141 -5.19 19.87 0.89
C ALA A 141 -5.62 21.14 0.16
N GLU A 142 -6.71 21.06 -0.60
CA GLU A 142 -7.38 22.27 -1.06
C GLU A 142 -7.67 23.03 0.22
N ARG A 143 -7.10 24.23 0.33
CA ARG A 143 -7.56 25.19 1.32
C ARG A 143 -9.06 25.32 1.13
N ARG A 144 -9.84 24.59 1.91
CA ARG A 144 -11.20 24.96 2.24
C ARG A 144 -11.13 26.17 3.17
N THR A 145 -10.57 27.28 2.67
CA THR A 145 -10.92 28.63 3.11
C THR A 145 -12.13 29.11 2.33
N ALA A 146 -13.12 28.23 2.19
CA ALA A 146 -14.45 28.57 1.75
C ALA A 146 -15.38 27.57 2.45
N GLN A 147 -16.25 28.09 3.31
CA GLN A 147 -17.38 27.38 3.92
C GLN A 147 -17.14 26.58 5.22
N ASP A 148 -16.35 27.09 6.17
CA ASP A 148 -16.79 27.04 7.58
C ASP A 148 -16.10 28.12 8.44
N ASP A 149 -15.93 29.32 7.87
CA ASP A 149 -16.03 30.53 8.67
C ASP A 149 -17.51 30.76 9.03
N LYS A 150 -18.12 29.79 9.70
CA LYS A 150 -18.89 30.17 10.88
C LYS A 150 -17.83 30.63 11.88
N LEU A 151 -17.29 31.83 11.63
CA LEU A 151 -16.96 32.75 12.69
C LEU A 151 -18.04 32.50 13.73
N LEU A 152 -17.64 31.97 14.88
CA LEU A 152 -18.51 31.72 16.01
C LEU A 152 -18.93 33.10 16.53
N PHE A 153 -19.70 33.82 15.72
CA PHE A 153 -20.43 35.01 16.08
C PHE A 153 -21.49 34.50 17.03
N ASN A 154 -21.10 34.38 18.29
CA ASN A 154 -22.05 34.23 19.35
C ASN A 154 -23.01 35.41 19.20
N PRO A 155 -24.31 35.20 18.89
CA PRO A 155 -25.25 36.29 18.63
C PRO A 155 -25.32 37.28 19.80
N LEU A 156 -24.97 36.81 21.02
CA LEU A 156 -24.81 37.63 22.21
C LEU A 156 -23.76 38.74 22.05
N ILE A 157 -22.62 38.48 21.39
CA ILE A 157 -21.56 39.48 21.18
C ILE A 157 -22.05 40.58 20.24
N GLY A 158 -22.80 40.22 19.19
CA GLY A 158 -23.39 41.19 18.27
C GLY A 158 -24.41 42.12 18.97
N VAL A 159 -25.26 41.56 19.83
CA VAL A 159 -26.23 42.33 20.62
C VAL A 159 -25.52 43.27 21.59
N LEU A 160 -24.49 42.79 22.30
CA LEU A 160 -23.71 43.61 23.25
C LEU A 160 -23.05 44.80 22.56
N ILE A 161 -22.42 44.59 21.41
CA ILE A 161 -21.79 45.66 20.63
C ILE A 161 -22.84 46.67 20.18
N GLY A 162 -23.98 46.21 19.66
CA GLY A 162 -25.06 47.09 19.20
C GLY A 162 -25.61 47.99 20.32
N VAL A 163 -25.84 47.42 21.50
CA VAL A 163 -26.33 48.18 22.67
C VAL A 163 -25.31 49.21 23.13
N VAL A 164 -24.03 48.84 23.24
CA VAL A 164 -22.97 49.76 23.65
C VAL A 164 -22.82 50.90 22.64
N SER A 165 -22.81 50.60 21.34
CA SER A 165 -22.72 51.63 20.30
C SER A 165 -23.90 52.60 20.34
N LEU A 166 -25.12 52.12 20.61
CA LEU A 166 -26.30 52.98 20.75
C LEU A 166 -26.17 53.97 21.91
N PHE A 167 -25.74 53.51 23.10
CA PHE A 167 -25.55 54.39 24.25
C PHE A 167 -24.46 55.44 24.02
N VAL A 168 -23.37 55.07 23.35
CA VAL A 168 -22.29 56.01 23.01
C VAL A 168 -22.80 57.10 22.07
N ILE A 169 -23.55 56.73 21.03
CA ILE A 169 -24.13 57.68 20.08
C ILE A 169 -25.09 58.65 20.79
N ILE A 170 -25.97 58.14 21.65
CA ILE A 170 -26.90 58.97 22.42
C ILE A 170 -26.11 59.95 23.32
N GLY A 171 -25.07 59.48 24.00
CA GLY A 171 -24.21 60.32 24.84
C GLY A 171 -23.55 61.45 24.04
N ILE A 172 -23.00 61.15 22.86
CA ILE A 172 -22.38 62.14 21.98
C ILE A 172 -23.41 63.20 21.54
N VAL A 173 -24.62 62.77 21.14
CA VAL A 173 -25.70 63.69 20.73
C VAL A 173 -26.08 64.64 21.87
N ILE A 174 -26.23 64.12 23.09
CA ILE A 174 -26.56 64.95 24.26
C ILE A 174 -25.45 65.98 24.51
N VAL A 175 -24.18 65.56 24.48
CA VAL A 175 -23.03 66.48 24.68
C VAL A 175 -23.02 67.59 23.62
N VAL A 176 -23.25 67.25 22.35
CA VAL A 176 -23.28 68.23 21.26
C VAL A 176 -24.44 69.23 21.45
N ILE A 177 -25.62 68.77 21.83
CA ILE A 177 -26.78 69.64 22.07
C ILE A 177 -26.52 70.58 23.25
N VAL A 178 -26.02 70.04 24.37
CA VAL A 178 -25.71 70.85 25.56
C VAL A 178 -24.62 71.87 25.24
N PHE A 179 -23.54 71.46 24.58
CA PHE A 179 -22.45 72.35 24.18
C PHE A 179 -22.94 73.47 23.26
N LYS A 180 -23.76 73.15 22.25
CA LYS A 180 -24.36 74.14 21.36
C LYS A 180 -25.30 75.09 22.11
N SER A 181 -26.08 74.59 23.06
CA SER A 181 -26.97 75.41 23.89
C SER A 181 -26.20 76.34 24.84
N HIS A 182 -25.02 75.94 25.32
CA HIS A 182 -24.15 76.77 26.14
C HIS A 182 -23.47 77.87 25.32
N ILE A 183 -23.04 77.56 24.09
CA ILE A 183 -22.46 78.56 23.18
C ILE A 183 -23.53 79.57 22.73
N SER A 184 -24.75 79.11 22.42
CA SER A 184 -25.85 80.00 22.02
C SER A 184 -26.28 80.97 23.13
N LYS A 185 -26.06 80.64 24.42
CA LYS A 185 -26.29 81.56 25.55
C LYS A 185 -25.14 82.54 25.76
N GLY A 186 -23.98 82.32 25.13
CA GLY A 186 -22.79 83.17 25.24
C GLY A 186 -22.74 84.36 24.27
N ASP A 187 -23.61 84.40 23.25
CA ASP A 187 -23.56 85.42 22.17
C ASP A 187 -24.64 86.52 22.30
N THR A 188 -25.56 86.43 23.27
CA THR A 188 -26.60 87.45 23.52
C THR A 188 -26.22 88.39 24.68
N ARG A 189 -24.93 88.75 24.80
CA ARG A 189 -24.43 89.71 25.82
C ARG A 189 -23.36 90.68 25.29
N LYS A 190 -23.36 90.98 23.99
CA LYS A 190 -22.48 91.98 23.36
C LYS A 190 -23.20 92.95 22.40
N GLY A 191 -24.50 93.15 22.59
CA GLY A 191 -25.28 94.09 21.79
C GLY A 191 -26.34 94.79 22.62
N ILE A 192 -25.90 95.72 23.47
CA ILE A 192 -26.56 96.96 23.91
C ILE A 192 -25.58 97.72 24.80
#